data_AF-V7HYF6-F1
#
_entry.id   AF-V7HYF6-F1
#
_cell.length_a   1.000
_cell.length_b   1.000
_cell.length_c   1.000
_cell.angle_alpha   90.00
_cell.angle_beta   90.00
_cell.angle_gamma   90.00
#
_symmetry.space_group_name_H-M   'P 1'
#
loop_
_entity.id
_entity.type
_entity.pdbx_description
1 polymer ?
#
loop_
_entity_poly.entity_id
_entity_poly.type
_entity_poly.pdbx_seq_one_letter_code
_entity_poly.pdbx_strand_id
1 'polypeptide(L)'
;MCLVHIRRKFVEIAKALREKTHSVSQETTVLLGKVFHAEKRLEYKTAEEKVVARNKSVKPLLDDFYEFISQVNTPSGQPKNAIKYSFNQRSRLKEFLE
;
A
#
# COMPACT_ATOMS: atom_id res chain seq x y z
N MET A 1 -10.39 -7.70 3.20
CA MET A 1 -8.94 -7.97 3.37
C MET A 1 -8.17 -7.03 2.44
N CYS A 2 -7.81 -5.79 2.79
CA CYS A 2 -7.59 -4.76 1.74
C CYS A 2 -6.17 -4.12 1.66
N LEU A 3 -5.61 -3.56 2.73
CA LEU A 3 -4.23 -2.99 2.69
C LEU A 3 -3.34 -3.47 3.85
N VAL A 4 -3.96 -3.85 4.97
CA VAL A 4 -3.26 -4.33 6.17
C VAL A 4 -2.49 -5.62 5.89
N HIS A 5 -3.07 -6.53 5.10
CA HIS A 5 -2.41 -7.77 4.70
C HIS A 5 -1.23 -7.54 3.77
N ILE A 6 -1.33 -6.56 2.88
CA ILE A 6 -0.24 -6.17 2.00
C ILE A 6 0.92 -5.63 2.85
N ARG A 7 0.65 -4.67 3.75
CA ARG A 7 1.66 -4.11 4.67
C ARG A 7 2.33 -5.19 5.50
N ARG A 8 1.55 -6.11 6.08
CA ARG A 8 2.09 -7.20 6.91
C ARG A 8 3.06 -8.08 6.10
N LYS A 9 2.70 -8.43 4.86
CA LYS A 9 3.58 -9.19 3.96
C LYS A 9 4.91 -8.48 3.73
N PHE A 10 4.89 -7.18 3.43
CA PHE A 10 6.12 -6.41 3.21
C PHE A 10 6.95 -6.26 4.50
N VAL A 11 6.32 -6.07 5.65
CA VAL A 11 7.02 -6.04 6.95
C VAL A 11 7.67 -7.38 7.27
N GLU A 12 6.97 -8.49 7.03
CA GLU A 12 7.49 -9.84 7.22
C GLU A 12 8.67 -10.12 6.29
N ILE A 13 8.60 -9.69 5.03
CA ILE A 13 9.69 -9.79 4.06
C ILE A 13 10.88 -8.93 4.51
N ALA A 14 10.66 -7.68 4.90
CA ALA A 14 11.73 -6.78 5.40
C ALA A 14 12.47 -7.40 6.59
N LYS A 15 11.72 -7.99 7.53
CA LYS A 15 12.27 -8.69 8.70
C LYS A 15 13.03 -9.96 8.30
N ALA A 16 12.47 -10.78 7.42
CA ALA A 16 13.06 -12.04 6.98
C ALA A 16 14.37 -11.82 6.22
N LEU A 17 14.40 -10.81 5.35
CA LEU A 17 15.57 -10.46 4.54
C LEU A 17 16.62 -9.64 5.31
N ARG A 18 16.36 -9.28 6.59
CA ARG A 18 17.21 -8.38 7.41
C ARG A 18 17.65 -7.14 6.63
N GLU A 19 16.72 -6.61 5.85
CA GLU A 19 17.00 -5.52 4.92
C GLU A 19 17.42 -4.26 5.67
N LYS A 20 18.54 -3.65 5.24
CA LYS A 20 19.01 -2.36 5.75
C LYS A 20 18.11 -1.24 5.22
N THR A 21 18.25 -0.05 5.80
CA THR A 21 17.62 1.20 5.32
C THR A 21 17.77 1.32 3.79
N HIS A 22 16.70 1.74 3.08
CA HIS A 22 16.56 1.84 1.60
C HIS A 22 16.16 0.56 0.84
N SER A 23 15.66 -0.46 1.53
CA SER A 23 15.07 -1.61 0.86
C SER A 23 13.61 -1.39 0.45
N VAL A 24 13.22 -2.02 -0.66
CA VAL A 24 11.85 -2.02 -1.21
C VAL A 24 10.80 -2.27 -0.14
N SER A 25 11.02 -3.28 0.70
CA SER A 25 10.07 -3.70 1.72
C SER A 25 9.89 -2.64 2.83
N GLN A 26 10.95 -1.90 3.15
CA GLN A 26 10.93 -0.79 4.11
C GLN A 26 10.23 0.43 3.52
N GLU A 27 10.60 0.87 2.32
CA GLU A 27 9.94 2.01 1.64
C GLU A 27 8.45 1.76 1.44
N THR A 28 8.10 0.54 1.01
CA THR A 28 6.70 0.10 0.90
C THR A 28 5.97 0.20 2.24
N THR A 29 6.61 -0.20 3.34
CA THR A 29 6.02 -0.10 4.68
C THR A 29 5.79 1.35 5.09
N VAL A 30 6.71 2.25 4.75
CA VAL A 30 6.59 3.70 5.02
C VAL A 30 5.45 4.30 4.20
N LEU A 31 5.37 4.01 2.90
CA LEU A 31 4.30 4.49 2.01
C LEU A 31 2.92 4.03 2.49
N LEU A 32 2.76 2.73 2.78
CA LEU A 32 1.53 2.21 3.35
C LEU A 32 1.23 2.81 4.73
N GLY A 33 2.26 3.05 5.55
CA GLY A 33 2.13 3.75 6.83
C GLY A 33 1.50 5.14 6.68
N LYS A 34 1.92 5.91 5.67
CA LYS A 34 1.34 7.22 5.35
C LYS A 34 -0.14 7.08 4.96
N VAL A 35 -0.50 6.08 4.15
CA VAL A 35 -1.90 5.80 3.78
C VAL A 35 -2.76 5.57 5.02
N PHE A 36 -2.32 4.69 5.93
CA PHE A 36 -3.06 4.41 7.17
C PHE A 36 -3.14 5.62 8.09
N HIS A 37 -2.09 6.42 8.18
CA HIS A 37 -2.08 7.61 9.02
C HIS A 37 -3.00 8.69 8.48
N ALA A 38 -3.01 8.88 7.16
CA ALA A 38 -3.98 9.74 6.48
C ALA A 38 -5.40 9.23 6.73
N GLU A 39 -5.67 7.94 6.49
CA GLU A 39 -6.99 7.34 6.72
C GLU A 39 -7.46 7.47 8.17
N LYS A 40 -6.56 7.32 9.15
CA LYS A 40 -6.88 7.50 10.57
C LYS A 40 -7.16 8.96 10.95
N ARG A 41 -6.59 9.92 10.23
CA ARG A 41 -6.83 11.35 10.42
C ARG A 41 -8.07 11.85 9.67
N LEU A 42 -8.58 11.08 8.72
CA LEU A 42 -9.82 11.40 8.05
C LEU A 42 -10.99 11.10 9.00
N GLU A 43 -11.61 12.15 9.51
CA GLU A 43 -12.92 12.08 10.16
C GLU A 43 -14.00 12.40 9.12
N TYR A 44 -15.01 11.55 9.03
CA TYR A 44 -16.13 11.70 8.10
C TYR A 44 -17.42 11.25 8.79
N LYS A 45 -18.50 11.97 8.50
CA LYS A 45 -19.82 11.70 9.10
C LYS A 45 -20.70 10.82 8.21
N THR A 46 -20.46 10.80 6.90
CA THR A 46 -21.24 10.03 5.92
C THR A 46 -20.34 9.19 5.01
N ALA A 47 -20.94 8.18 4.37
CA ALA A 47 -20.22 7.30 3.45
C ALA A 47 -19.70 8.03 2.20
N GLU A 48 -20.41 9.07 1.73
CA GLU A 48 -20.00 9.87 0.58
C GLU A 48 -18.78 10.74 0.91
N GLU A 49 -18.80 11.44 2.06
CA GLU A 49 -17.63 12.21 2.52
C GLU A 49 -16.41 11.32 2.75
N LYS A 50 -16.63 10.09 3.23
CA LYS A 50 -15.58 9.08 3.37
C LYS A 50 -14.92 8.75 2.03
N VAL A 51 -15.72 8.55 0.97
CA VAL A 51 -15.20 8.26 -0.38
C VAL A 51 -14.43 9.47 -0.91
N VAL A 52 -14.98 10.68 -0.81
CA VAL A 52 -14.33 11.92 -1.28
C VAL A 52 -13.02 12.17 -0.52
N ALA A 53 -13.03 12.05 0.80
CA ALA A 53 -11.84 12.26 1.64
C ALA A 53 -10.73 11.24 1.33
N ARG A 54 -11.10 9.96 1.12
CA ARG A 54 -10.17 8.93 0.65
C ARG A 54 -9.66 9.22 -0.75
N ASN A 55 -10.52 9.63 -1.68
CA ASN A 55 -10.08 9.97 -3.03
C ASN A 55 -9.11 11.16 -3.03
N LYS A 56 -9.29 12.11 -2.11
CA LYS A 56 -8.41 13.29 -2.00
C LYS A 56 -7.08 13.01 -1.30
N SER A 57 -7.09 12.23 -0.22
CA SER A 57 -5.89 12.02 0.62
C SER A 57 -5.26 10.65 0.44
N VAL A 58 -6.06 9.59 0.30
CA VAL A 58 -5.59 8.20 0.22
C VAL A 58 -5.21 7.80 -1.21
N LYS A 59 -5.95 8.27 -2.24
CA LYS A 59 -5.65 7.98 -3.64
C LYS A 59 -4.25 8.38 -4.08
N PRO A 60 -3.75 9.63 -3.86
CA PRO A 60 -2.40 9.98 -4.29
C PRO A 60 -1.35 9.12 -3.59
N LEU A 61 -1.53 8.83 -2.30
CA LEU A 61 -0.62 7.97 -1.52
C LEU A 61 -0.61 6.52 -2.01
N LEU A 62 -1.77 6.00 -2.44
CA LEU A 62 -1.86 4.68 -3.06
C LEU A 62 -1.21 4.66 -4.42
N ASP A 63 -1.36 5.72 -5.22
CA ASP A 63 -0.75 5.82 -6.53
C ASP A 63 0.78 5.88 -6.43
N ASP A 64 1.33 6.69 -5.51
CA ASP A 64 2.75 6.67 -5.12
C ASP A 64 3.23 5.27 -4.75
N PHE A 65 2.46 4.54 -3.94
CA PHE A 65 2.78 3.15 -3.59
C PHE A 65 2.82 2.23 -4.81
N TYR A 66 1.82 2.33 -5.70
CA TYR A 66 1.74 1.50 -6.90
C TYR A 66 2.84 1.85 -7.92
N GLU A 67 3.16 3.12 -8.06
CA GLU A 67 4.25 3.60 -8.91
C GLU A 67 5.60 3.09 -8.37
N PHE A 68 5.83 3.22 -7.06
CA PHE A 68 7.04 2.71 -6.42
C PHE A 68 7.21 1.20 -6.67
N ILE A 69 6.22 0.37 -6.31
CA ILE A 69 6.34 -1.09 -6.52
C ILE A 69 6.38 -1.50 -8.00
N SER A 70 5.91 -0.63 -8.91
CA SER A 70 6.03 -0.86 -10.36
C SER A 70 7.46 -0.62 -10.87
N GLN A 71 8.18 0.32 -10.26
CA GLN A 71 9.58 0.61 -10.59
C GLN A 71 10.54 -0.41 -9.99
N VAL A 72 10.09 -1.15 -8.97
CA VAL A 72 10.87 -2.20 -8.34
C VAL A 72 11.07 -3.37 -9.31
N ASN A 73 12.29 -3.50 -9.81
CA ASN A 73 12.69 -4.62 -10.65
C ASN A 73 13.29 -5.74 -9.77
N THR A 74 12.43 -6.49 -9.06
CA THR A 74 12.88 -7.65 -8.26
C THR A 74 13.01 -8.90 -9.12
N PRO A 75 14.22 -9.46 -9.32
CA PRO A 75 14.44 -10.55 -10.27
C PRO A 75 13.78 -11.87 -9.85
N SER A 76 13.65 -12.19 -8.56
CA SER A 76 12.93 -13.36 -8.03
C SER A 76 12.74 -13.31 -6.51
N GLY A 77 11.73 -14.03 -5.98
CA GLY A 77 11.55 -14.27 -4.54
C GLY A 77 10.24 -13.74 -3.94
N GLN A 78 10.19 -13.73 -2.60
CA GLN A 78 9.03 -13.28 -1.82
C GLN A 78 8.54 -11.83 -2.14
N PRO A 79 9.42 -10.84 -2.45
CA PRO A 79 8.98 -9.48 -2.79
C PRO A 79 8.16 -9.44 -4.08
N LYS A 80 8.58 -10.17 -5.12
CA LYS A 80 7.86 -10.26 -6.41
C LYS A 80 6.43 -10.77 -6.23
N ASN A 81 6.24 -11.77 -5.38
CA ASN A 81 4.90 -12.30 -5.07
C ASN A 81 4.05 -11.29 -4.30
N ALA A 82 4.64 -10.50 -3.39
CA ALA A 82 3.93 -9.43 -2.68
C ALA A 82 3.52 -8.28 -3.61
N ILE A 83 4.39 -7.89 -4.54
CA ILE A 83 4.11 -6.87 -5.56
C ILE A 83 2.97 -7.35 -6.47
N LYS A 84 3.07 -8.57 -7.02
CA LYS A 84 2.03 -9.16 -7.87
C LYS A 84 0.68 -9.25 -7.13
N TYR A 85 0.70 -9.67 -5.86
CA TYR A 85 -0.50 -9.70 -5.03
C TYR A 85 -1.12 -8.31 -4.81
N SER A 86 -0.28 -7.29 -4.63
CA SER A 86 -0.72 -5.91 -4.44
C SER A 86 -1.40 -5.34 -5.69
N PHE A 87 -0.89 -5.65 -6.89
CA PHE A 87 -1.53 -5.28 -8.15
C PHE A 87 -2.86 -6.01 -8.37
N ASN A 88 -2.93 -7.30 -8.04
CA ASN A 88 -4.20 -8.05 -8.16
C ASN A 88 -5.29 -7.50 -7.22
N GLN A 89 -4.89 -6.93 -6.07
CA GLN A 89 -5.79 -6.21 -5.17
C GLN A 89 -6.21 -4.83 -5.68
N ARG A 90 -5.42 -4.20 -6.58
CA ARG A 90 -5.69 -2.84 -7.07
C ARG A 90 -7.06 -2.74 -7.74
N SER A 91 -7.44 -3.71 -8.56
CA SER A 91 -8.76 -3.73 -9.21
C SER A 91 -9.89 -3.78 -8.18
N ARG A 92 -9.73 -4.60 -7.14
CA ARG A 92 -10.70 -4.72 -6.04
C ARG A 92 -10.77 -3.47 -5.15
N LEU A 93 -9.67 -2.73 -5.05
CA LEU A 93 -9.62 -1.45 -4.35
C LEU A 93 -10.26 -0.32 -5.16
N LYS A 94 -10.17 -0.36 -6.50
CA LYS A 94 -10.90 0.58 -7.36
C LYS A 94 -12.41 0.44 -7.19
N GLU A 95 -12.94 -0.79 -7.22
CA GLU A 95 -14.35 -1.07 -6.90
C GLU A 95 -14.77 -0.63 -5.49
N PHE A 96 -13.83 -0.48 -4.55
CA PHE A 96 -14.13 0.00 -3.20
C PHE A 96 -14.01 1.52 -3.04
N LEU A 97 -13.38 2.19 -4.01
CA LEU A 97 -13.19 3.64 -4.05
C LEU A 97 -14.19 4.34 -5.00
N GLU A 98 -15.04 3.57 -5.69
CA GLU A 98 -16.21 3.98 -6.48
C GLU A 98 -17.51 3.76 -5.69
#